data_AF-A0AAP3YIP0-F1
#
_entry.id   AF-A0AAP3YIP0-F1
#
_cell.length_a   1.000
_cell.length_b   1.000
_cell.length_c   1.000
_cell.angle_alpha   90.00
_cell.angle_beta   90.00
_cell.angle_gamma   90.00
#
_symmetry.space_group_name_H-M   'P 1'
#
loop_
_entity.id
_entity.type
_entity.pdbx_description
1 polymer ?
#
loop_
_entity_poly.entity_id
_entity_poly.type
_entity_poly.pdbx_seq_one_letter_code
_entity_poly.pdbx_strand_id
1 'polypeptide(L)'
;SKLKTRSEKLEFNREMQMIFQDPYASLNPRMTVEDIIAEGIDIHGLAKSKKERSEMVENLLETVGLNRDHASRYPHEFSGGQRQRIGIARALAVQPKFIIADEPISALDVSIQAQVVNLLKDLQEEKGLTYLFIAHDLSMVKFISDR
;
A
#
# COMPACT_ATOMS: atom_id res chain seq x y z
N SER A 1 -29.43 -7.80 10.26
CA SER A 1 -28.33 -6.89 9.90
C SER A 1 -28.50 -6.50 8.44
N LYS A 2 -28.42 -5.22 8.08
CA LYS A 2 -28.61 -4.79 6.68
C LYS A 2 -27.48 -5.36 5.81
N LEU A 3 -27.80 -6.27 4.91
CA LEU A 3 -26.87 -6.78 3.91
C LEU A 3 -26.59 -5.63 2.91
N LYS A 4 -25.38 -5.06 2.96
CA LYS A 4 -24.92 -4.06 1.99
C LYS A 4 -25.04 -4.60 0.56
N THR A 5 -25.56 -3.78 -0.35
CA THR A 5 -25.59 -4.05 -1.79
C THR A 5 -24.17 -4.23 -2.35
N ARG A 6 -24.03 -4.85 -3.52
CA ARG A 6 -22.70 -5.06 -4.15
C ARG A 6 -21.95 -3.75 -4.35
N SER A 7 -22.64 -2.68 -4.75
CA SER A 7 -22.05 -1.35 -4.94
C SER A 7 -21.58 -0.74 -3.62
N GLU A 8 -22.39 -0.79 -2.56
CA GLU A 8 -22.00 -0.30 -1.23
C GLU A 8 -20.82 -1.08 -0.63
N LYS A 9 -20.68 -2.38 -0.97
CA LYS A 9 -19.50 -3.17 -0.58
C LYS A 9 -18.25 -2.75 -1.34
N LEU A 10 -18.36 -2.49 -2.64
CA LEU A 10 -17.23 -2.03 -3.46
C LEU A 10 -16.75 -0.64 -3.01
N GLU A 11 -17.67 0.28 -2.73
CA GLU A 11 -17.34 1.61 -2.22
C GLU A 11 -16.67 1.52 -0.84
N PHE A 12 -17.23 0.72 0.07
CA PHE A 12 -16.62 0.50 1.38
C PHE A 12 -15.21 -0.11 1.29
N ASN A 13 -15.02 -1.11 0.42
CA ASN A 13 -13.72 -1.73 0.20
C ASN A 13 -12.73 -0.73 -0.39
N ARG A 14 -13.17 0.20 -1.24
CA ARG A 14 -12.29 1.26 -1.76
C ARG A 14 -11.84 2.23 -0.67
N GLU A 15 -12.76 2.63 0.21
CA GLU A 15 -12.45 3.60 1.28
C GLU A 15 -11.57 3.02 2.38
N MET A 16 -11.60 1.70 2.58
CA MET A 16 -10.83 0.99 3.62
C MET A 16 -9.90 -0.07 3.03
N GLN A 17 -8.60 0.13 3.18
CA GLN A 17 -7.57 -0.78 2.69
C GLN A 17 -6.74 -1.38 3.81
N MET A 18 -6.02 -2.47 3.51
CA MET A 18 -5.18 -3.16 4.48
C MET A 18 -3.76 -3.33 3.94
N ILE A 19 -2.78 -3.04 4.78
CA ILE A 19 -1.36 -3.37 4.56
C ILE A 19 -1.02 -4.51 5.51
N PHE A 20 -0.59 -5.65 4.95
CA PHE A 20 -0.27 -6.85 5.72
C PHE A 20 1.19 -6.90 6.16
N GLN A 21 1.44 -7.69 7.20
CA GLN A 21 2.74 -7.96 7.80
C GLN A 21 3.73 -8.61 6.83
N ASP A 22 3.25 -9.57 6.03
CA ASP A 22 4.08 -10.30 5.07
C ASP A 22 3.82 -9.83 3.63
N PRO A 23 4.69 -8.96 3.08
CA PRO A 23 4.62 -8.61 1.67
C PRO A 23 4.91 -9.81 0.75
N TYR A 24 5.54 -10.88 1.25
CA TYR A 24 5.82 -12.09 0.47
C TYR A 24 4.54 -12.90 0.20
N ALA A 25 3.73 -13.15 1.23
CA ALA A 25 2.47 -13.87 1.09
C ALA A 25 1.38 -13.03 0.41
N SER A 26 1.44 -11.70 0.54
CA SER A 26 0.39 -10.83 0.02
C SER A 26 0.59 -10.37 -1.44
N LEU A 27 1.79 -10.52 -2.01
CA LEU A 27 2.08 -10.20 -3.42
C LEU A 27 2.07 -11.48 -4.26
N ASN A 28 1.34 -11.48 -5.38
CA ASN A 28 1.35 -12.64 -6.29
C ASN A 28 2.69 -12.70 -7.05
N PRO A 29 3.53 -13.72 -6.85
CA PRO A 29 4.88 -13.77 -7.43
C PRO A 29 4.88 -13.93 -8.95
N ARG A 30 3.74 -14.26 -9.56
CA ARG A 30 3.57 -14.42 -11.01
C ARG A 30 3.13 -13.13 -11.71
N MET A 31 2.88 -12.07 -10.96
CA MET A 31 2.46 -10.77 -11.48
C MET A 31 3.62 -9.78 -11.42
N THR A 32 3.67 -8.87 -12.39
CA THR A 32 4.58 -7.72 -12.32
C THR A 32 4.12 -6.76 -11.22
N VAL A 33 5.01 -5.87 -10.80
CA VAL A 33 4.66 -4.78 -9.88
C VAL A 33 3.55 -3.90 -10.47
N GLU A 34 3.56 -3.68 -11.79
CA GLU A 34 2.50 -2.97 -12.48
C GLU A 34 1.14 -3.63 -12.26
N ASP A 35 1.05 -4.93 -12.53
CA ASP A 35 -0.20 -5.69 -12.43
C ASP A 35 -0.71 -5.73 -10.99
N ILE A 36 0.19 -5.86 -10.01
CA ILE A 36 -0.15 -5.91 -8.59
C ILE A 36 -0.79 -4.60 -8.13
N ILE A 37 -0.18 -3.46 -8.49
CA ILE A 37 -0.67 -2.15 -8.04
C ILE A 37 -1.97 -1.82 -8.80
N ALA A 38 -2.03 -2.14 -10.08
CA ALA A 38 -3.17 -1.80 -10.91
C ALA A 38 -4.40 -2.67 -10.69
N GLU A 39 -4.30 -3.81 -10.00
CA GLU A 39 -5.47 -4.65 -9.71
C GLU A 39 -6.63 -3.86 -9.08
N GLY A 40 -6.33 -2.99 -8.10
CA GLY A 40 -7.32 -2.10 -7.50
C GLY A 40 -7.86 -1.04 -8.46
N ILE A 41 -7.00 -0.48 -9.32
CA ILE A 41 -7.38 0.50 -10.36
C ILE A 41 -8.37 -0.14 -11.33
N ASP A 42 -8.07 -1.36 -11.77
CA ASP A 42 -8.84 -2.11 -12.77
C ASP A 42 -10.19 -2.56 -12.19
N ILE A 43 -10.21 -3.09 -10.95
CA ILE A 43 -11.45 -3.51 -10.26
C ILE A 43 -12.43 -2.35 -10.07
N HIS A 44 -11.92 -1.16 -9.77
CA HIS A 44 -12.73 0.03 -9.50
C HIS A 44 -12.94 0.94 -10.72
N GLY A 45 -12.38 0.58 -11.89
CA GLY A 45 -12.53 1.36 -13.12
C GLY A 45 -11.96 2.78 -13.03
N LEU A 46 -10.85 2.95 -12.31
CA LEU A 46 -10.29 4.28 -12.01
C LEU A 46 -9.50 4.88 -13.18
N ALA A 47 -9.00 4.04 -14.08
CA ALA A 47 -8.33 4.48 -15.31
C ALA A 47 -9.24 4.31 -16.53
N LYS A 48 -9.21 5.27 -17.46
CA LYS A 48 -9.99 5.26 -18.71
C LYS A 48 -9.21 4.67 -19.88
N SER A 49 -7.90 4.51 -19.73
CA SER A 49 -7.03 3.95 -20.76
C SER A 49 -5.85 3.19 -20.16
N LYS A 50 -5.21 2.31 -20.95
CA LYS A 50 -3.98 1.62 -20.55
C LYS A 50 -2.84 2.59 -20.23
N LYS A 51 -2.76 3.72 -20.95
CA LYS A 51 -1.75 4.76 -20.70
C LYS A 51 -1.95 5.42 -19.33
N GLU A 52 -3.19 5.85 -19.04
CA GLU A 52 -3.54 6.44 -17.74
C GLU A 52 -3.30 5.45 -16.59
N ARG A 53 -3.64 4.17 -16.80
CA ARG A 53 -3.33 3.10 -15.84
C ARG A 53 -1.83 3.00 -15.54
N SER A 54 -0.97 2.97 -16.57
CA SER A 54 0.48 2.93 -16.40
C SER A 54 0.99 4.17 -15.64
N GLU A 55 0.55 5.36 -16.05
CA GLU A 55 0.94 6.63 -15.42
C GLU A 55 0.53 6.68 -13.94
N MET A 56 -0.66 6.19 -13.59
CA MET A 56 -1.11 6.08 -12.20
C MET A 56 -0.21 5.16 -11.39
N VAL A 57 0.17 4.00 -11.93
CA VAL A 57 1.06 3.05 -11.24
C VAL A 57 2.46 3.65 -11.06
N GLU A 58 3.02 4.26 -12.09
CA GLU A 58 4.33 4.92 -12.03
C GLU A 58 4.36 6.04 -10.97
N ASN A 59 3.32 6.86 -10.92
CA ASN A 59 3.19 7.91 -9.91
C ASN A 59 3.06 7.31 -8.49
N LEU A 60 2.37 6.18 -8.33
CA LEU A 60 2.28 5.47 -7.05
C LEU A 60 3.64 4.91 -6.63
N LEU A 61 4.43 4.39 -7.57
CA LEU A 61 5.79 3.92 -7.29
C LEU A 61 6.68 5.06 -6.80
N GLU A 62 6.67 6.22 -7.47
CA GLU A 62 7.41 7.40 -7.01
C GLU A 62 6.93 7.90 -5.65
N THR A 63 5.61 7.91 -5.43
CA THR A 63 4.99 8.29 -4.14
C THR A 63 5.54 7.45 -2.99
N VAL A 64 5.81 6.16 -3.22
CA VAL A 64 6.40 5.28 -2.21
C VAL A 64 7.92 5.20 -2.27
N GLY A 65 8.59 6.10 -3.00
CA GLY A 65 10.04 6.21 -3.09
C GLY A 65 10.71 5.13 -3.95
N LEU A 66 10.01 4.60 -4.95
CA LEU A 66 10.52 3.63 -5.93
C LEU A 66 10.62 4.29 -7.31
N ASN A 67 11.52 3.78 -8.16
CA ASN A 67 11.65 4.24 -9.54
C ASN A 67 10.47 3.72 -10.39
N ARG A 68 9.94 4.54 -11.31
CA ARG A 68 8.91 4.18 -12.30
C ARG A 68 9.25 2.91 -13.07
N ASP A 69 10.51 2.73 -13.46
CA ASP A 69 10.98 1.58 -14.24
C ASP A 69 10.79 0.24 -13.50
N HIS A 70 10.59 0.28 -12.18
CA HIS A 70 10.29 -0.89 -11.36
C HIS A 70 8.94 -1.54 -11.69
N ALA A 71 8.03 -0.85 -12.38
CA ALA A 71 6.71 -1.37 -12.74
C ALA A 71 6.78 -2.71 -13.48
N SER A 72 7.73 -2.85 -14.41
CA SER A 72 7.91 -4.05 -15.24
C SER A 72 8.55 -5.25 -14.53
N ARG A 73 9.06 -5.06 -13.31
CA ARG A 73 9.79 -6.07 -12.54
C ARG A 73 8.83 -6.92 -11.72
N TYR A 74 9.32 -8.07 -11.25
CA TYR A 74 8.58 -8.98 -10.38
C TYR A 74 8.94 -8.76 -8.90
N PRO A 75 8.02 -9.08 -7.95
CA PRO A 75 8.26 -8.90 -6.51
C PRO A 75 9.55 -9.52 -5.99
N HIS A 76 9.96 -10.67 -6.55
CA HIS A 76 11.15 -11.38 -6.09
C HIS A 76 12.46 -10.62 -6.32
N GLU A 77 12.45 -9.60 -7.18
CA GLU A 77 13.61 -8.78 -7.51
C GLU A 77 13.83 -7.59 -6.55
N PHE A 78 12.99 -7.45 -5.53
CA PHE A 78 13.01 -6.36 -4.57
C PHE A 78 13.43 -6.81 -3.18
N SER A 79 14.06 -5.89 -2.42
CA SER A 79 14.31 -6.09 -0.99
C SER A 79 13.01 -6.11 -0.17
N GLY A 80 13.04 -6.60 1.07
CA GLY A 80 11.86 -6.63 1.94
C GLY A 80 11.20 -5.25 2.11
N GLY A 81 12.00 -4.21 2.35
CA GLY A 81 11.48 -2.83 2.47
C GLY A 81 10.90 -2.28 1.16
N GLN A 82 11.47 -2.63 0.02
CA GLN A 82 10.91 -2.24 -1.29
C GLN A 82 9.59 -2.97 -1.58
N ARG A 83 9.47 -4.25 -1.21
CA ARG A 83 8.21 -4.98 -1.31
C ARG A 83 7.14 -4.41 -0.40
N GLN A 84 7.52 -3.95 0.80
CA GLN A 84 6.59 -3.26 1.68
C GLN A 84 6.07 -1.96 1.05
N ARG A 85 6.96 -1.18 0.42
CA ARG A 85 6.58 0.00 -0.35
C ARG A 85 5.63 -0.34 -1.51
N ILE A 86 5.83 -1.45 -2.22
CA ILE A 86 4.90 -1.95 -3.24
C ILE A 86 3.53 -2.28 -2.62
N GLY A 87 3.50 -2.93 -1.46
CA GLY A 87 2.25 -3.21 -0.72
C GLY A 87 1.50 -1.94 -0.32
N ILE A 88 2.22 -0.91 0.13
CA ILE A 88 1.67 0.44 0.40
C ILE A 88 1.10 1.05 -0.89
N ALA A 89 1.86 1.03 -1.99
CA ALA A 89 1.42 1.57 -3.28
C ALA A 89 0.13 0.89 -3.77
N ARG A 90 0.02 -0.43 -3.62
CA ARG A 90 -1.19 -1.19 -3.94
C ARG A 90 -2.39 -0.71 -3.11
N ALA A 91 -2.23 -0.54 -1.81
CA ALA A 91 -3.31 -0.03 -0.94
C ALA A 91 -3.73 1.39 -1.35
N LEU A 92 -2.77 2.25 -1.70
CA LEU A 92 -3.03 3.63 -2.14
C LEU A 92 -3.69 3.72 -3.51
N ALA A 93 -3.60 2.68 -4.34
CA ALA A 93 -4.05 2.71 -5.73
C ALA A 93 -5.54 3.04 -5.89
N VAL A 94 -6.35 2.74 -4.88
CA VAL A 94 -7.79 3.01 -4.86
C VAL A 94 -8.17 4.31 -4.16
N GLN A 95 -7.18 5.10 -3.72
CA GLN A 95 -7.34 6.35 -2.97
C GLN A 95 -8.18 6.16 -1.68
N PRO A 96 -7.74 5.29 -0.77
CA PRO A 96 -8.48 5.02 0.47
C PRO A 96 -8.50 6.26 1.37
N LYS A 97 -9.45 6.27 2.32
CA LYS A 97 -9.47 7.25 3.43
C LYS A 97 -8.90 6.64 4.71
N PHE A 98 -9.02 5.32 4.85
CA PHE A 98 -8.62 4.58 6.03
C PHE A 98 -7.78 3.36 5.66
N ILE A 99 -6.68 3.16 6.38
CA ILE A 99 -5.78 2.02 6.18
C ILE A 99 -5.54 1.31 7.51
N ILE A 100 -5.80 0.00 7.52
CA ILE A 100 -5.39 -0.89 8.61
C ILE A 100 -4.00 -1.41 8.28
N ALA A 101 -3.02 -1.10 9.12
CA ALA A 101 -1.65 -1.53 8.96
C ALA A 101 -1.33 -2.61 9.99
N ASP A 102 -1.39 -3.87 9.56
CA ASP A 102 -1.20 -5.04 10.41
C ASP A 102 0.27 -5.46 10.44
N GLU A 103 0.97 -5.07 11.50
CA GLU A 103 2.41 -5.26 11.69
C GLU A 103 3.26 -4.92 10.45
N PRO A 104 3.05 -3.74 9.83
CA PRO A 104 3.53 -3.45 8.47
C PRO A 104 5.06 -3.36 8.33
N ILE A 105 5.82 -3.50 9.40
CA ILE A 105 7.28 -3.33 9.40
C ILE A 105 8.00 -4.38 10.25
N SER A 106 7.30 -5.36 10.83
CA SER A 106 7.89 -6.30 11.81
C SER A 106 9.00 -7.18 11.22
N ALA A 107 8.92 -7.50 9.93
CA ALA A 107 9.90 -8.34 9.22
C ALA A 107 11.12 -7.56 8.69
N LEU A 108 11.23 -6.25 8.98
CA LEU A 108 12.25 -5.36 8.42
C LEU A 108 13.32 -4.99 9.45
N ASP A 109 14.54 -4.73 8.98
CA ASP A 109 15.60 -4.14 9.81
C ASP A 109 15.21 -2.76 10.34
N VAL A 110 15.67 -2.41 11.55
CA VAL A 110 15.29 -1.17 12.28
C VAL A 110 15.46 0.10 11.43
N SER A 111 16.52 0.20 10.63
CA SER A 111 16.73 1.37 9.75
C SER A 111 15.69 1.47 8.64
N ILE A 112 15.25 0.34 8.09
CA ILE A 112 14.20 0.26 7.08
C ILE A 112 12.82 0.52 7.71
N GLN A 113 12.59 0.02 8.92
CA GLN A 113 11.38 0.32 9.69
C GLN A 113 11.16 1.83 9.81
N ALA A 114 12.18 2.57 10.24
CA ALA A 114 12.11 4.03 10.36
C ALA A 114 11.79 4.72 9.03
N GLN A 115 12.39 4.27 7.92
CA GLN A 115 12.10 4.82 6.60
C GLN A 115 10.65 4.57 6.15
N VAL A 116 10.08 3.39 6.47
CA VAL A 116 8.69 3.07 6.13
C VAL A 116 7.72 3.85 7.03
N VAL A 117 8.03 4.01 8.32
CA VAL A 117 7.23 4.83 9.23
C VAL A 117 7.18 6.28 8.77
N ASN A 118 8.33 6.86 8.41
CA ASN A 118 8.36 8.23 7.89
C ASN A 118 7.54 8.36 6.61
N LEU A 119 7.66 7.41 5.67
CA LEU A 119 6.80 7.38 4.49
C LEU A 119 5.31 7.39 4.85
N LEU A 120 4.88 6.56 5.81
CA LEU A 120 3.48 6.52 6.22
C LEU A 120 3.03 7.83 6.88
N LYS A 121 3.88 8.49 7.66
CA LYS A 121 3.60 9.82 8.22
C LYS A 121 3.46 10.88 7.12
N ASP A 122 4.38 10.92 6.16
CA ASP A 122 4.34 11.85 5.03
C ASP A 122 3.04 11.66 4.22
N LEU A 123 2.67 10.40 3.95
CA LEU A 123 1.42 10.06 3.26
C LEU A 123 0.18 10.43 4.07
N GLN A 124 0.25 10.34 5.41
CA GLN A 124 -0.82 10.76 6.29
C GLN A 124 -1.12 12.25 6.12
N GLU A 125 -0.08 13.08 6.17
CA GLU A 125 -0.18 14.53 6.06
C GLU A 125 -0.60 14.97 4.65
N GLU A 126 0.04 14.41 3.61
CA GLU A 126 -0.21 14.82 2.22
C GLU A 126 -1.61 14.40 1.74
N LYS A 127 -2.07 13.20 2.12
CA LYS A 127 -3.30 12.61 1.56
C LYS A 127 -4.47 12.57 2.54
N GLY A 128 -4.29 13.04 3.78
CA GLY A 128 -5.32 13.03 4.81
C GLY A 128 -5.74 11.62 5.23
N LEU A 129 -4.81 10.66 5.21
CA LEU A 129 -5.10 9.26 5.54
C LEU A 129 -5.31 9.09 7.04
N THR A 130 -6.19 8.17 7.41
CA THR A 130 -6.30 7.68 8.78
C THR A 130 -5.71 6.28 8.86
N TYR A 131 -4.81 6.05 9.80
CA TYR A 131 -4.18 4.75 10.02
C TYR A 131 -4.66 4.10 11.32
N LEU A 132 -4.91 2.80 11.28
CA LEU A 132 -4.97 1.93 12.46
C LEU A 132 -3.77 0.98 12.42
N PHE A 133 -2.81 1.21 13.31
CA PHE A 133 -1.64 0.35 13.43
C PHE A 133 -1.90 -0.79 14.42
N ILE A 134 -1.67 -2.02 13.98
CA ILE A 134 -1.57 -3.19 14.84
C ILE A 134 -0.09 -3.50 14.97
N ALA A 135 0.43 -3.50 16.20
CA ALA A 135 1.84 -3.76 16.50
C ALA A 135 1.95 -4.60 17.77
N HIS A 136 2.84 -5.60 17.77
CA HIS A 136 3.18 -6.37 18.97
C HIS A 136 4.35 -5.78 19.77
N ASP A 137 5.16 -4.89 19.16
CA ASP A 137 6.31 -4.28 19.79
C ASP A 137 6.05 -2.80 20.15
N LEU A 138 6.07 -2.49 21.45
CA LEU A 138 5.96 -1.15 22.01
C LEU A 138 7.10 -0.21 21.59
N SER A 139 8.25 -0.76 21.18
CA SER A 139 9.37 0.02 20.65
C SER A 139 9.00 0.72 19.34
N MET A 140 8.20 0.06 18.48
CA MET A 140 7.67 0.64 17.24
C MET A 140 6.61 1.71 17.50
N VAL A 141 5.80 1.56 18.55
CA VAL A 141 4.77 2.53 18.92
C VAL A 141 5.38 3.91 19.20
N LYS A 142 6.58 3.96 19.78
CA LYS A 142 7.30 5.22 20.06
C LYS A 142 7.72 5.99 18.80
N PHE A 143 7.92 5.31 17.68
CA PHE A 143 8.26 5.96 16.41
C PHE A 143 7.04 6.52 15.67
N ILE A 144 5.87 5.91 15.89
CA ILE A 144 4.63 6.24 15.17
C ILE A 144 3.78 7.24 15.96
N SER A 145 3.77 7.15 17.30
CA SER A 145 2.93 7.98 18.16
C SER A 145 3.59 9.33 18.46
N ASP A 146 2.97 10.41 17.99
CA ASP A 146 3.28 11.78 18.43
C ASP A 146 2.49 12.16 19.70
N ARG A 147 1.55 11.31 20.15
CA ARG A 147 0.87 11.25 21.46
C ARG A 147 -0.14 10.10 21.49
#